data_AF-A0A1H3W2Z8-F1
#
_entry.id   AF-A0A1H3W2Z8-F1
#
_cell.length_a   1.000
_cell.length_b   1.000
_cell.length_c   1.000
_cell.angle_alpha   90.00
_cell.angle_beta   90.00
_cell.angle_gamma   90.00
#
_symmetry.space_group_name_H-M   'P 1'
#
loop_
_entity.id
_entity.type
_entity.pdbx_description
1 polymer ?
#
loop_
_entity_poly.entity_id
_entity_poly.type
_entity_poly.pdbx_seq_one_letter_code
_entity_poly.pdbx_strand_id
1 'polypeptide(L)'
;MIITPTFAHLLYVLTFSLISQNSIKTGLYISKNKLQYITIQNGSQFKYESYKNYSPYTVKEKQKKDSIQSFCNSVIYWTNIESNGKYYTKNDSIILEFDSVIKKENFPNTEFKTLGFLISELKKIK
;
A
#
# COMPACT_ATOMS: atom_id res chain seq x y z
N MET A 1 -44.45 -6.58 36.59
CA MET A 1 -43.51 -5.53 36.16
C MET A 1 -43.14 -5.82 34.71
N ILE A 2 -43.80 -5.14 33.77
CA ILE A 2 -43.70 -5.44 32.33
C ILE A 2 -42.50 -4.67 31.80
N ILE A 3 -41.42 -5.39 31.50
CA ILE A 3 -40.25 -4.82 30.85
C ILE A 3 -40.61 -4.72 29.36
N THR A 4 -40.83 -3.51 28.87
CA THR A 4 -41.17 -3.26 27.47
C THR A 4 -39.97 -3.58 26.56
N PRO A 5 -40.17 -4.27 25.42
CA PRO A 5 -39.08 -4.71 24.56
C PRO A 5 -38.50 -3.59 23.67
N THR A 6 -38.95 -2.35 23.80
CA THR A 6 -38.62 -1.26 22.86
C THR A 6 -37.23 -0.65 23.05
N PHE A 7 -36.59 -0.83 24.21
CA PHE A 7 -35.28 -0.23 24.48
C PHE A 7 -34.09 -1.03 23.90
N ALA A 8 -34.27 -2.33 23.64
CA ALA A 8 -33.19 -3.20 23.17
C ALA A 8 -32.87 -3.01 21.67
N HIS A 9 -33.82 -2.53 20.87
CA HIS A 9 -33.58 -2.33 19.44
C HIS A 9 -32.81 -1.05 19.13
N LEU A 10 -32.94 0.00 19.94
CA LEU A 10 -32.22 1.25 19.67
C LEU A 10 -30.70 1.12 19.86
N LEU A 11 -30.27 0.25 20.79
CA LEU A 11 -28.86 -0.01 21.05
C LEU A 11 -28.21 -0.92 19.98
N TYR A 12 -29.00 -1.74 19.29
CA TYR A 12 -28.51 -2.65 18.24
C TYR A 12 -28.15 -1.91 16.94
N VAL A 13 -28.82 -0.81 16.62
CA VAL A 13 -28.57 -0.05 15.39
C VAL A 13 -27.32 0.85 15.52
N LEU A 14 -26.97 1.28 16.74
CA LEU A 14 -25.81 2.15 16.99
C LEU A 14 -24.46 1.44 16.89
N THR A 15 -24.40 0.12 17.09
CA THR A 15 -23.13 -0.63 16.95
C THR A 15 -22.79 -1.01 15.51
N PHE A 16 -23.76 -0.94 14.59
CA PHE A 16 -23.53 -1.26 13.17
C PHE A 16 -22.96 -0.09 12.35
N SER A 17 -22.84 1.10 12.94
CA SER A 17 -22.44 2.33 12.24
C SER A 17 -20.91 2.52 12.09
N LEU A 18 -20.08 1.56 12.51
CA LEU A 18 -18.62 1.74 12.59
C LEU A 18 -17.79 1.01 11.51
N ILE A 19 -18.39 0.26 10.58
CA ILE A 19 -17.62 -0.62 9.66
C ILE A 19 -17.62 -0.13 8.20
N SER A 20 -17.72 1.19 8.00
CA SER A 20 -17.38 1.78 6.70
C SER A 20 -16.22 2.76 6.84
N GLN A 21 -15.16 2.34 7.53
CA GLN A 21 -13.82 2.88 7.24
C GLN A 21 -13.52 2.57 5.78
N ASN A 22 -13.06 3.58 5.03
CA ASN A 22 -12.64 3.50 3.63
C ASN A 22 -11.71 2.29 3.42
N SER A 23 -12.29 1.14 3.11
CA SER A 23 -11.54 -0.11 3.01
C SER A 23 -10.91 -0.15 1.63
N ILE A 24 -9.58 -0.12 1.63
CA ILE A 24 -8.82 -0.36 0.40
C ILE A 24 -9.13 -1.78 -0.08
N LYS A 25 -9.56 -1.91 -1.32
CA LYS A 25 -9.92 -3.21 -1.91
C LYS A 25 -8.66 -4.03 -2.15
N THR A 26 -8.77 -5.36 -2.07
CA THR A 26 -7.72 -6.29 -2.53
C THR A 26 -7.27 -5.94 -3.95
N GLY A 27 -5.97 -6.02 -4.22
CA GLY A 27 -5.40 -5.69 -5.51
C GLY A 27 -4.00 -5.09 -5.45
N LEU A 28 -3.44 -4.82 -6.62
CA LEU A 28 -2.13 -4.19 -6.78
C LEU A 28 -2.29 -2.68 -6.95
N TYR A 29 -1.63 -1.94 -6.08
CA TYR A 29 -1.58 -0.49 -6.09
C TYR A 29 -0.17 -0.03 -6.42
N ILE A 30 -0.10 1.09 -7.13
CA ILE A 30 1.15 1.75 -7.50
C ILE A 30 1.11 3.20 -7.02
N SER A 31 2.22 3.67 -6.45
CA SER A 31 2.39 5.08 -6.09
C SER A 31 2.39 5.98 -7.34
N LYS A 32 2.10 7.27 -7.14
CA LYS A 32 2.13 8.30 -8.20
C LYS A 32 3.46 8.34 -8.97
N ASN A 33 4.59 8.15 -8.29
CA ASN A 33 5.92 8.12 -8.93
C ASN A 33 6.25 6.78 -9.60
N LYS A 34 5.35 5.78 -9.50
CA LYS A 34 5.45 4.44 -10.08
C LYS A 34 6.65 3.62 -9.60
N LEU A 35 7.22 3.94 -8.45
CA LEU A 35 8.37 3.25 -7.86
C LEU A 35 8.01 2.37 -6.66
N GLN A 36 6.81 2.50 -6.11
CA GLN A 36 6.37 1.73 -4.95
C GLN A 36 5.09 0.99 -5.28
N TYR A 37 5.06 -0.28 -4.88
CA TYR A 37 4.02 -1.23 -5.20
C TYR A 37 3.51 -1.85 -3.91
N ILE A 38 2.19 -1.85 -3.74
CA ILE A 38 1.52 -2.40 -2.58
C ILE A 38 0.48 -3.38 -3.09
N THR A 39 0.69 -4.66 -2.84
CA THR A 39 -0.31 -5.69 -3.11
C THR A 39 -1.11 -5.90 -1.84
N ILE A 40 -2.37 -5.46 -1.86
CA ILE A 40 -3.33 -5.70 -0.79
C ILE A 40 -3.91 -7.09 -0.96
N GLN A 41 -3.83 -7.89 0.09
CA GLN A 41 -4.32 -9.26 0.17
C GLN A 41 -5.46 -9.37 1.19
N ASN A 42 -6.16 -10.50 1.19
CA ASN A 42 -7.21 -10.76 2.16
C ASN A 42 -6.63 -10.84 3.59
N GLY A 43 -7.44 -10.57 4.60
CA GLY A 43 -7.02 -10.66 6.00
C GLY A 43 -6.06 -9.54 6.44
N SER A 44 -6.18 -8.35 5.83
CA SER A 44 -5.35 -7.18 6.14
C SER A 44 -3.85 -7.39 5.92
N GLN A 45 -3.50 -8.29 5.00
CA GLN A 45 -2.11 -8.57 4.64
C GLN A 45 -1.68 -7.74 3.44
N PHE A 46 -0.38 -7.45 3.33
CA PHE A 46 0.19 -6.83 2.14
C PHE A 46 1.54 -7.42 1.75
N LYS A 47 1.87 -7.27 0.47
CA LYS A 47 3.24 -7.34 -0.06
C LYS A 47 3.67 -5.97 -0.59
N TYR A 48 4.83 -5.50 -0.18
CA TYR A 48 5.42 -4.22 -0.56
C TYR A 48 6.70 -4.43 -1.35
N GLU A 49 6.81 -3.70 -2.46
CA GLU A 49 8.03 -3.65 -3.26
C GLU A 49 8.33 -2.21 -3.64
N SER A 50 9.59 -1.80 -3.56
CA SER A 50 10.03 -0.49 -4.04
C SER A 50 11.27 -0.58 -4.89
N TYR A 51 11.38 0.31 -5.86
CA TYR A 51 12.49 0.40 -6.81
C TYR A 51 13.26 1.70 -6.63
N LYS A 52 14.57 1.68 -6.93
CA LYS A 52 15.42 2.89 -6.81
C LYS A 52 15.09 3.94 -7.87
N ASN A 53 15.26 3.59 -9.14
CA ASN A 53 15.28 4.55 -10.25
C ASN A 53 14.24 4.25 -11.34
N TYR A 54 14.04 2.96 -11.61
CA TYR A 54 13.19 2.46 -12.68
C TYR A 54 12.46 1.23 -12.18
N SER A 55 11.23 1.08 -12.66
CA SER A 55 10.34 -0.03 -12.39
C SER A 55 9.76 -0.54 -13.72
N PRO A 56 9.14 -1.72 -13.74
CA PRO A 56 8.53 -2.26 -14.96
C PRO A 56 7.52 -1.32 -15.64
N TYR A 57 6.89 -0.42 -14.87
CA TYR A 57 5.89 0.54 -15.37
C TYR A 57 6.43 1.93 -15.72
N THR A 58 7.72 2.19 -15.48
CA THR A 58 8.39 3.47 -15.82
C THR A 58 9.43 3.34 -16.91
N VAL A 59 9.93 2.13 -17.17
CA VAL A 59 11.04 1.91 -18.11
C VAL A 59 10.74 2.40 -19.53
N LYS A 60 9.54 2.12 -20.07
CA LYS A 60 9.18 2.49 -21.44
C LYS A 60 9.08 4.01 -21.63
N GLU A 61 8.64 4.73 -20.60
CA GLU A 61 8.54 6.20 -20.63
C GLU A 61 9.93 6.85 -20.55
N LYS A 62 10.82 6.31 -19.71
CA LYS A 62 12.19 6.83 -19.57
C LYS A 62 13.12 6.45 -20.72
N GLN A 63 13.04 5.23 -21.26
CA GLN A 63 13.82 4.84 -22.47
C GLN A 63 13.52 5.77 -23.66
N LYS A 64 12.25 6.19 -23.82
CA LYS A 64 11.87 7.18 -24.83
C LYS A 64 12.43 8.57 -24.57
N LYS A 65 12.59 8.95 -23.29
CA LYS A 65 13.08 10.27 -22.88
C LYS A 65 14.60 10.37 -22.97
N ASP A 66 15.29 9.31 -22.58
CA ASP A 66 16.75 9.33 -22.38
C ASP A 66 17.53 8.91 -23.64
N SER A 67 16.85 8.58 -24.75
CA SER A 67 17.45 8.16 -26.03
C SER A 67 18.49 7.04 -25.88
N ILE A 68 18.35 6.20 -24.85
CA ILE A 68 19.30 5.13 -24.54
C ILE A 68 19.07 4.00 -25.56
N GLN A 69 19.89 4.00 -26.61
CA GLN A 69 19.97 2.93 -27.60
C GLN A 69 20.64 1.73 -26.94
N SER A 70 19.84 0.84 -26.36
CA SER A 70 20.30 -0.32 -25.59
C SER A 70 20.94 -1.36 -26.52
N PHE A 71 22.26 -1.37 -26.62
CA PHE A 71 23.01 -2.57 -27.01
C PHE A 71 22.83 -3.59 -25.88
N CYS A 72 22.21 -4.74 -26.17
CA CYS A 72 21.69 -5.77 -25.25
C CYS A 72 20.39 -5.39 -24.52
N ASN A 73 19.33 -6.16 -24.81
CA ASN A 73 17.91 -5.89 -24.48
C ASN A 73 17.48 -6.22 -23.03
N SER A 74 18.42 -6.42 -22.11
CA SER A 74 18.08 -6.85 -20.73
C SER A 74 17.94 -5.64 -19.81
N VAL A 75 16.70 -5.29 -19.44
CA VAL A 75 16.42 -4.26 -18.44
C VAL A 75 16.55 -4.87 -17.04
N ILE A 76 17.53 -4.40 -16.26
CA ILE A 76 17.68 -4.78 -14.85
C ILE A 76 17.00 -3.72 -13.98
N TYR A 77 16.13 -4.16 -13.08
CA TYR A 77 15.49 -3.30 -12.08
C TYR A 77 16.16 -3.50 -10.72
N TRP A 78 16.53 -2.40 -10.07
CA TRP A 78 17.10 -2.44 -8.73
C TRP A 78 16.01 -2.26 -7.70
N THR A 79 15.63 -3.37 -7.07
CA THR A 79 14.73 -3.37 -5.91
C THR A 79 15.46 -2.76 -4.72
N ASN A 80 14.79 -1.82 -4.05
CA ASN A 80 15.26 -1.17 -2.83
C ASN A 80 14.75 -1.92 -1.59
N ILE A 81 13.47 -2.27 -1.57
CA ILE A 81 12.82 -2.95 -0.43
C ILE A 81 11.80 -3.94 -0.98
N GLU A 82 11.84 -5.16 -0.47
CA GLU A 82 10.77 -6.15 -0.59
C GLU A 82 10.41 -6.63 0.81
N SER A 83 9.14 -6.51 1.20
CA SER A 83 8.70 -6.87 2.55
C SER A 83 7.20 -7.12 2.60
N ASN A 84 6.75 -7.81 3.64
CA ASN A 84 5.34 -8.12 3.87
C ASN A 84 4.92 -7.63 5.26
N GLY A 85 3.61 -7.66 5.51
CA GLY A 85 3.09 -7.46 6.85
C GLY A 85 1.59 -7.21 6.86
N LYS A 86 1.15 -6.42 7.84
CA LYS A 86 -0.25 -6.06 8.03
C LYS A 86 -0.50 -4.59 7.74
N TYR A 87 -1.68 -4.27 7.23
CA TYR A 87 -2.08 -2.89 7.03
C TYR A 87 -3.35 -2.54 7.80
N TYR A 88 -3.51 -1.25 8.05
CA TYR A 88 -4.76 -0.66 8.52
C TYR A 88 -4.99 0.66 7.80
N THR A 89 -6.23 1.15 7.83
CA THR A 89 -6.59 2.45 7.24
C THR A 89 -6.90 3.44 8.35
N LYS A 90 -6.41 4.68 8.20
CA LYS A 90 -6.63 5.76 9.15
C LYS A 90 -6.54 7.09 8.39
N ASN A 91 -7.56 7.93 8.51
CA ASN A 91 -7.58 9.28 7.93
C ASN A 91 -7.16 9.30 6.44
N ASP A 92 -7.88 8.55 5.60
CA ASP A 92 -7.62 8.41 4.16
C ASP A 92 -6.20 7.95 3.78
N SER A 93 -5.49 7.39 4.75
CA SER A 93 -4.17 6.81 4.58
C SER A 93 -4.23 5.32 4.82
N ILE A 94 -3.45 4.57 4.05
CA ILE A 94 -3.07 3.20 4.40
C ILE A 94 -1.76 3.25 5.16
N ILE A 95 -1.72 2.60 6.32
CA ILE A 95 -0.51 2.40 7.09
C ILE A 95 -0.10 0.93 6.97
N LEU A 96 1.11 0.72 6.47
CA LEU A 96 1.76 -0.59 6.37
C LEU A 96 2.60 -0.79 7.63
N GLU A 97 2.39 -1.90 8.32
CA GLU A 97 3.24 -2.38 9.41
C GLU A 97 3.97 -3.63 8.95
N PHE A 98 5.30 -3.54 8.82
CA PHE A 98 6.12 -4.61 8.29
C PHE A 98 6.41 -5.67 9.35
N ASP A 99 6.42 -6.93 8.93
CA ASP A 99 6.77 -8.07 9.80
C ASP A 99 8.25 -7.99 10.27
N SER A 100 9.09 -7.30 9.49
CA SER A 100 10.49 -7.06 9.79
C SER A 100 10.84 -5.60 9.56
N VAL A 101 11.83 -5.12 10.32
CA VAL A 101 12.36 -3.77 10.15
C VAL A 101 12.95 -3.61 8.75
N ILE A 102 12.59 -2.53 8.07
CA ILE A 102 13.12 -2.18 6.76
C ILE A 102 14.11 -1.02 6.88
N LYS A 103 15.16 -1.06 6.05
CA LYS A 103 16.12 0.04 5.88
C LYS A 103 15.96 0.62 4.49
N LYS A 104 15.84 1.94 4.41
CA LYS A 104 15.90 2.65 3.13
C LYS A 104 17.36 2.93 2.84
N GLU A 105 17.82 2.65 1.64
CA GLU A 105 19.22 2.90 1.27
C GLU A 105 19.64 4.37 1.45
N ASN A 106 18.73 5.31 1.19
CA ASN A 106 18.98 6.75 1.41
C ASN A 106 19.07 7.13 2.90
N PHE A 107 18.67 6.24 3.81
CA PHE A 107 18.67 6.41 5.26
C PHE A 107 19.15 5.11 5.93
N PRO A 108 20.40 4.69 5.72
CA PRO A 108 20.88 3.36 6.11
C PRO A 108 20.92 3.17 7.64
N ASN A 109 21.01 4.28 8.37
CA ASN A 109 21.01 4.32 9.84
C ASN A 109 19.60 4.45 10.43
N THR A 110 18.56 4.42 9.59
CA THR A 110 17.17 4.57 10.03
C THR A 110 16.38 3.32 9.72
N GLU A 111 15.85 2.74 10.79
CA GLU A 111 15.05 1.55 10.78
C GLU A 111 13.57 1.94 10.86
N PHE A 112 12.77 1.43 9.92
CA PHE A 112 11.33 1.69 9.90
C PHE A 112 10.58 0.38 10.09
N LYS A 113 9.55 0.41 10.94
CA LYS A 113 8.59 -0.68 11.09
C LYS A 113 7.24 -0.36 10.45
N THR A 114 7.00 0.91 10.13
CA THR A 114 5.76 1.36 9.50
C THR A 114 6.01 2.32 8.35
N LEU A 115 5.08 2.36 7.41
CA LEU A 115 5.08 3.31 6.28
C LEU A 115 3.64 3.70 5.92
N GLY A 116 3.40 5.00 5.77
CA GLY A 116 2.08 5.52 5.43
C GLY A 116 2.00 6.03 3.99
N PHE A 117 0.84 5.85 3.36
CA PHE A 117 0.51 6.41 2.05
C PHE A 117 -0.89 7.00 2.08
N LEU A 118 -1.05 8.18 1.47
CA LEU A 118 -2.38 8.70 1.15
C LEU A 118 -3.01 7.80 0.09
N ILE A 119 -4.24 7.33 0.33
CA ILE A 119 -4.95 6.46 -0.62
C ILE A 119 -5.17 7.17 -1.96
N SER A 120 -5.36 8.49 -1.94
CA SER A 120 -5.48 9.34 -3.14
C SER A 120 -4.22 9.37 -4.02
N GLU A 121 -3.06 9.01 -3.47
CA GLU A 121 -1.78 8.94 -4.21
C GLU A 121 -1.50 7.54 -4.77
N LEU A 122 -2.37 6.58 -4.47
CA LEU A 122 -2.27 5.20 -4.93
C LEU A 122 -3.25 4.96 -6.08
N LYS A 123 -2.72 4.45 -7.20
CA LYS A 123 -3.54 3.99 -8.32
C LYS A 123 -3.63 2.48 -8.29
N LYS A 124 -4.86 1.94 -8.27
CA LYS A 124 -5.08 0.50 -8.48
C LYS A 124 -4.78 0.13 -9.94
N ILE A 125 -3.99 -0.92 -10.15
CA ILE A 125 -3.58 -1.40 -11.49
C ILE A 125 -3.97 -2.84 -11.79
N LYS A 126 -4.29 -3.65 -10.76
CA LYS A 126 -4.93 -4.97 -10.87
C LYS A 126 -5.85 -5.21 -9.69
#